data_AF-A0A7X6RQH2-F1
#
_entry.id   AF-A0A7X6RQH2-F1
#
_cell.length_a   1.000
_cell.length_b   1.000
_cell.length_c   1.000
_cell.angle_alpha   90.00
_cell.angle_beta   90.00
_cell.angle_gamma   90.00
#
_symmetry.space_group_name_H-M   'P 1'
#
loop_
_entity.id
_entity.type
_entity.pdbx_description
1 polymer ?
#
loop_
_entity_poly.entity_id
_entity_poly.type
_entity_poly.pdbx_seq_one_letter_code
_entity_poly.pdbx_strand_id
1 'polypeptide(L)'
;MNPHTDLYCKVFVGRTTETDARTLLSALLGVGFSRGTARLGDLFVDVRRNKEHVAGETDFLFWPVVVELDSEERSAGERLVETTAAVLRALWNAGCPAVAACDFEDVLPWSGGIGSPVMPPEDA
;
A
#
# COMPACT_ATOMS: atom_id res chain seq x y z
N MET A 1 20.14 3.78 -8.46
CA MET A 1 19.07 2.77 -8.52
C MET A 1 19.72 1.40 -8.39
N ASN A 2 19.40 0.64 -7.34
CA ASN A 2 19.96 -0.69 -7.16
C ASN A 2 19.44 -1.61 -8.27
N PRO A 3 20.28 -2.40 -8.95
CA PRO A 3 19.88 -3.24 -10.08
C PRO A 3 18.99 -4.45 -9.70
N HIS A 4 18.56 -4.54 -8.44
CA HIS A 4 17.81 -5.66 -7.87
C HIS A 4 16.54 -5.24 -7.11
N THR A 5 16.13 -3.97 -7.18
CA THR A 5 14.87 -3.57 -6.55
C THR A 5 13.73 -4.23 -7.31
N ASP A 6 13.06 -5.20 -6.69
CA ASP A 6 11.82 -5.73 -7.25
C ASP A 6 10.81 -4.58 -7.31
N LEU A 7 10.21 -4.39 -8.49
CA LEU A 7 9.21 -3.34 -8.74
C LEU A 7 7.85 -3.79 -8.20
N TYR A 8 7.84 -4.09 -6.91
CA TYR A 8 6.71 -4.66 -6.21
C TYR A 8 6.70 -4.15 -4.78
N CYS A 9 5.51 -3.77 -4.31
CA CYS A 9 5.27 -3.42 -2.93
C CYS A 9 3.94 -3.99 -2.46
N LYS A 10 3.97 -4.65 -1.30
CA LYS A 10 2.79 -5.11 -0.60
C LYS A 10 2.51 -4.20 0.59
N VAL A 11 1.30 -3.67 0.67
CA VAL A 11 0.83 -2.83 1.77
C VAL A 11 -0.30 -3.57 2.50
N PHE A 12 -0.09 -3.85 3.78
CA PHE A 12 -1.11 -4.40 4.67
C PHE A 12 -1.93 -3.27 5.26
N VAL A 13 -3.25 -3.40 5.27
CA VAL A 13 -4.17 -2.33 5.71
C VAL A 13 -5.19 -2.87 6.70
N GLY A 14 -5.19 -2.28 7.90
CA GLY A 14 -6.14 -2.59 8.96
C GLY A 14 -7.37 -1.68 8.94
N ARG A 15 -8.35 -2.02 9.78
CA ARG A 15 -9.58 -1.22 10.02
C ARG A 15 -10.34 -0.77 8.76
N THR A 16 -10.26 -1.55 7.67
CA THR A 16 -10.95 -1.26 6.41
C THR A 16 -11.42 -2.54 5.72
N THR A 17 -12.24 -2.38 4.69
CA THR A 17 -12.67 -3.47 3.80
C THR A 17 -12.04 -3.31 2.42
N GLU A 18 -11.96 -4.39 1.62
CA GLU A 18 -11.47 -4.33 0.23
C GLU A 18 -12.27 -3.30 -0.61
N THR A 19 -13.57 -3.16 -0.35
CA THR A 19 -14.43 -2.21 -1.08
C THR A 19 -14.14 -0.77 -0.69
N ASP A 20 -13.96 -0.49 0.60
CA ASP A 20 -13.66 0.85 1.08
C ASP A 20 -12.25 1.28 0.67
N ALA A 21 -11.27 0.37 0.78
CA ALA A 21 -9.92 0.58 0.28
C ALA A 21 -9.92 0.89 -1.24
N ARG A 22 -10.65 0.11 -2.06
CA ARG A 22 -10.80 0.42 -3.50
C ARG A 22 -11.42 1.78 -3.74
N THR A 23 -12.46 2.15 -3.01
CA THR A 23 -13.12 3.46 -3.15
C THR A 23 -12.14 4.59 -2.85
N LEU A 24 -11.41 4.49 -1.74
CA LEU A 24 -10.40 5.46 -1.34
C LEU A 24 -9.29 5.59 -2.39
N LEU A 25 -8.72 4.46 -2.84
CA LEU A 25 -7.63 4.47 -3.81
C LEU A 25 -8.08 4.90 -5.21
N SER A 26 -9.32 4.61 -5.59
CA SER A 26 -9.93 5.13 -6.83
C SER A 26 -9.96 6.66 -6.82
N ALA A 27 -10.42 7.24 -5.71
CA ALA A 27 -10.49 8.69 -5.54
C ALA A 27 -9.10 9.34 -5.49
N LEU A 28 -8.15 8.73 -4.79
CA LEU A 28 -6.76 9.20 -4.70
C LEU A 28 -6.05 9.21 -6.05
N LEU A 29 -6.11 8.10 -6.77
CA LEU A 29 -5.30 7.87 -7.96
C LEU A 29 -6.01 8.27 -9.26
N GLY A 30 -7.31 8.58 -9.20
CA GLY A 30 -8.12 8.88 -10.38
C GLY A 30 -8.31 7.66 -11.29
N VAL A 31 -8.35 6.45 -10.73
CA VAL A 31 -8.44 5.18 -11.47
C VAL A 31 -9.73 4.43 -11.13
N GLY A 32 -10.18 3.58 -12.06
CA GLY A 32 -11.26 2.63 -11.82
C GLY A 32 -10.71 1.23 -11.61
N PHE A 33 -11.16 0.56 -10.55
CA PHE A 33 -10.84 -0.86 -10.32
C PHE A 33 -11.80 -1.77 -11.10
N SER A 34 -11.23 -2.77 -11.77
CA SER A 34 -11.95 -3.89 -12.38
C SER A 34 -11.45 -5.18 -11.75
N ARG A 35 -12.35 -5.98 -11.16
CA ARG A 35 -12.01 -7.24 -10.46
C ARG A 35 -10.92 -7.12 -9.39
N GLY A 36 -10.77 -5.94 -8.78
CA GLY A 36 -9.75 -5.68 -7.76
C GLY A 36 -8.44 -5.10 -8.28
N THR A 37 -8.28 -4.94 -9.60
CA THR A 37 -7.07 -4.36 -10.20
C THR A 37 -7.39 -3.03 -10.88
N ALA A 38 -6.51 -2.05 -10.73
CA ALA A 38 -6.52 -0.79 -11.47
C ALA A 38 -5.16 -0.57 -12.14
N ARG A 39 -5.17 0.17 -13.26
CA ARG A 39 -3.94 0.57 -13.96
C ARG A 39 -3.72 2.07 -13.81
N LEU A 40 -2.53 2.46 -13.41
CA LEU A 40 -2.07 3.84 -13.29
C LEU A 40 -0.81 4.02 -14.15
N GLY A 41 -0.98 4.34 -15.43
CA GLY A 41 0.14 4.42 -16.37
C GLY A 41 0.81 3.07 -16.60
N ASP A 42 2.04 2.93 -16.13
CA ASP A 42 2.89 1.73 -16.11
C ASP A 42 2.82 0.94 -14.79
N LEU A 43 2.08 1.45 -13.80
CA LEU A 43 1.82 0.76 -12.54
C LEU A 43 0.51 -0.01 -12.57
N PHE A 44 0.50 -1.13 -11.87
CA PHE A 44 -0.70 -1.86 -11.50
C PHE A 44 -0.93 -1.72 -10.00
N VAL A 45 -2.20 -1.59 -9.62
CA VAL A 45 -2.62 -1.53 -8.22
C VAL A 45 -3.70 -2.59 -8.02
N ASP A 46 -3.41 -3.57 -7.20
CA ASP A 46 -4.33 -4.62 -6.79
C ASP A 46 -4.81 -4.38 -5.37
N VAL A 47 -6.10 -4.51 -5.11
CA VAL A 47 -6.70 -4.44 -3.76
C VAL A 47 -7.49 -5.72 -3.52
N ARG A 48 -7.12 -6.45 -2.48
CA ARG A 48 -7.66 -7.79 -2.20
C ARG A 48 -7.85 -7.99 -0.70
N ARG A 49 -8.74 -8.90 -0.34
CA ARG A 49 -8.75 -9.47 1.01
C ARG A 49 -7.43 -10.21 1.27
N ASN A 50 -6.89 -10.01 2.47
CA ASN A 50 -5.76 -10.80 2.95
C ASN A 50 -6.23 -12.23 3.25
N LYS A 51 -5.59 -13.22 2.63
CA LYS A 51 -5.90 -14.64 2.86
C LYS A 51 -5.44 -15.10 4.24
N GLU A 52 -4.42 -14.44 4.79
CA GLU A 52 -3.90 -14.70 6.13
C GLU A 52 -4.71 -13.97 7.20
N HIS A 53 -5.79 -13.26 6.86
CA HIS A 53 -6.53 -12.49 7.86
C HIS A 53 -7.04 -13.35 9.02
N VAL A 54 -6.66 -12.98 10.23
CA VAL A 54 -7.17 -13.54 11.48
C VAL A 54 -7.83 -12.43 12.29
N ALA A 55 -9.12 -12.61 12.62
CA ALA A 55 -9.87 -11.62 13.39
C ALA A 55 -9.31 -11.51 14.83
N GLY A 56 -9.01 -10.29 15.27
CA GLY A 56 -8.49 -10.01 16.61
C GLY A 56 -6.97 -10.06 16.72
N GLU A 57 -6.26 -10.51 15.69
CA GLU A 57 -4.80 -10.41 15.65
C GLU A 57 -4.34 -8.97 15.46
N THR A 58 -3.22 -8.64 16.11
CA THR A 58 -2.67 -7.27 16.14
C THR A 58 -1.53 -7.09 15.15
N ASP A 59 -0.83 -8.17 14.80
CA ASP A 59 0.23 -8.16 13.79
C ASP A 59 -0.34 -7.74 12.42
N PHE A 60 0.36 -6.82 11.75
CA PHE A 60 -0.07 -6.27 10.47
C PHE A 60 -0.16 -7.32 9.37
N LEU A 61 0.60 -8.42 9.49
CA LEU A 61 0.55 -9.56 8.58
C LEU A 61 -0.85 -10.18 8.50
N PHE A 62 -1.67 -10.02 9.55
CA PHE A 62 -3.03 -10.57 9.64
C PHE A 62 -4.12 -9.52 9.42
N TRP A 63 -3.78 -8.29 9.02
CA TRP A 63 -4.78 -7.26 8.72
C TRP A 63 -5.66 -7.64 7.52
N PRO A 64 -6.94 -7.22 7.49
CA PRO A 64 -7.96 -7.72 6.57
C PRO A 64 -7.72 -7.45 5.08
N VAL A 65 -6.96 -6.40 4.73
CA VAL A 65 -6.79 -5.96 3.35
C VAL A 65 -5.32 -5.89 2.99
N VAL A 66 -5.04 -6.26 1.75
CA VAL A 66 -3.74 -6.09 1.11
C VAL A 66 -3.91 -5.25 -0.15
N VAL A 67 -3.02 -4.27 -0.31
CA VAL A 67 -2.83 -3.51 -1.54
C VAL A 67 -1.47 -3.91 -2.12
N GLU A 68 -1.43 -4.30 -3.38
CA GLU A 68 -0.19 -4.61 -4.09
C GLU A 68 0.02 -3.54 -5.16
N LEU A 69 1.23 -2.96 -5.23
CA LEU A 69 1.63 -2.04 -6.27
C LEU A 69 2.83 -2.62 -7.00
N ASP A 70 2.76 -2.71 -8.31
CA ASP A 70 3.84 -3.27 -9.11
C ASP A 70 3.96 -2.66 -10.51
N SER A 71 5.09 -2.94 -11.15
CA SER A 71 5.34 -2.57 -12.54
C SER A 71 6.24 -3.59 -13.23
N GLU A 72 5.99 -3.81 -14.51
CA GLU A 72 6.91 -4.55 -15.38
C GLU A 72 8.02 -3.65 -15.95
N GLU A 73 7.85 -2.32 -15.86
CA GLU A 73 8.76 -1.34 -16.46
C GLU A 73 9.85 -0.89 -15.50
N ARG A 74 11.12 -1.21 -15.80
CA ARG A 74 12.27 -0.84 -14.93
C ARG A 74 12.39 0.65 -14.64
N SER A 75 11.92 1.50 -15.56
CA SER A 75 11.91 2.96 -15.36
C SER A 75 10.87 3.43 -14.33
N ALA A 76 9.94 2.57 -13.92
CA ALA A 76 8.84 2.93 -13.03
C ALA A 76 9.24 3.03 -11.55
N GLY A 77 10.48 2.67 -11.18
CA GLY A 77 10.90 2.54 -9.78
C GLY A 77 10.62 3.78 -8.92
N GLU A 78 11.01 4.98 -9.38
CA GLU A 78 10.75 6.23 -8.65
C GLU A 78 9.23 6.50 -8.51
N ARG A 79 8.47 6.28 -9.59
CA ARG A 79 7.02 6.44 -9.59
C ARG A 79 6.34 5.44 -8.65
N LEU A 80 6.83 4.22 -8.57
CA LEU A 80 6.33 3.19 -7.66
C LEU A 80 6.53 3.64 -6.20
N VAL A 81 7.73 4.12 -5.85
CA VAL A 81 8.03 4.65 -4.50
C VAL A 81 7.10 5.83 -4.17
N GLU A 82 6.99 6.80 -5.06
CA GLU A 82 6.13 7.98 -4.87
C GLU A 82 4.66 7.61 -4.71
N THR A 83 4.17 6.67 -5.53
CA THR A 83 2.79 6.20 -5.51
C THR A 83 2.51 5.42 -4.22
N THR A 84 3.41 4.52 -3.81
CA THR A 84 3.28 3.79 -2.54
C THR A 84 3.26 4.76 -1.35
N ALA A 85 4.13 5.77 -1.33
CA ALA A 85 4.14 6.78 -0.27
C ALA A 85 2.83 7.60 -0.24
N ALA A 86 2.26 7.93 -1.39
CA ALA A 86 0.97 8.61 -1.48
C ALA A 86 -0.19 7.72 -1.00
N VAL A 87 -0.18 6.43 -1.36
CA VAL A 87 -1.15 5.43 -0.89
C VAL A 87 -1.11 5.30 0.63
N LEU A 88 0.07 5.15 1.23
CA LEU A 88 0.24 5.08 2.67
C LEU A 88 -0.37 6.31 3.37
N ARG A 89 0.01 7.51 2.96
CA ARG A 89 -0.53 8.76 3.54
C ARG A 89 -2.05 8.86 3.40
N ALA A 90 -2.60 8.47 2.26
CA ALA A 90 -4.05 8.51 2.05
C ALA A 90 -4.78 7.54 2.98
N LEU A 91 -4.24 6.34 3.19
CA LEU A 91 -4.79 5.36 4.13
C LEU A 91 -4.74 5.88 5.57
N TRP A 92 -3.60 6.44 5.98
CA TRP A 92 -3.41 7.02 7.31
C TRP A 92 -4.36 8.19 7.56
N ASN A 93 -4.50 9.10 6.59
CA ASN A 93 -5.45 10.22 6.65
C ASN A 93 -6.91 9.77 6.72
N ALA A 94 -7.23 8.59 6.18
CA ALA A 94 -8.53 7.96 6.30
C ALA A 94 -8.71 7.18 7.63
N GLY A 95 -7.75 7.26 8.56
CA GLY A 95 -7.77 6.55 9.84
C GLY A 95 -7.45 5.05 9.73
N CYS A 96 -6.99 4.60 8.56
CA CYS A 96 -6.64 3.20 8.31
C CYS A 96 -5.15 2.99 8.64
N PRO A 97 -4.80 2.10 9.59
CA PRO A 97 -3.42 1.71 9.83
C PRO A 97 -2.90 0.97 8.60
N ALA A 98 -1.70 1.29 8.13
CA ALA A 98 -1.12 0.68 6.93
C ALA A 98 0.40 0.51 7.06
N VAL A 99 0.90 -0.63 6.62
CA VAL A 99 2.33 -0.99 6.63
C VAL A 99 2.74 -1.55 5.26
N ALA A 100 3.74 -0.94 4.64
CA ALA A 100 4.39 -1.44 3.42
C ALA A 100 5.51 -2.42 3.77
N ALA A 101 5.62 -3.50 3.00
CA ALA A 101 6.69 -4.48 3.05
C ALA A 101 7.26 -4.64 1.63
N CYS A 102 8.45 -4.09 1.39
CA CYS A 102 9.14 -4.09 0.09
C CYS A 102 10.62 -3.71 0.23
N ASP A 103 11.39 -3.87 -0.85
CA ASP A 103 12.84 -3.59 -0.90
C ASP A 103 13.22 -2.11 -0.73
N PHE A 104 12.24 -1.21 -0.74
CA PHE A 104 12.42 0.23 -0.63
C PHE A 104 11.65 0.83 0.56
N GLU A 105 11.29 -0.01 1.54
CA GLU A 105 10.57 0.44 2.73
C GLU A 105 11.34 1.52 3.50
N ASP A 106 12.67 1.48 3.49
CA ASP A 106 13.56 2.43 4.15
C ASP A 106 13.43 3.87 3.64
N VAL A 107 13.05 4.06 2.37
CA VAL A 107 12.81 5.37 1.77
C VAL A 107 11.34 5.81 1.84
N LEU A 108 10.44 4.92 2.27
CA LEU A 108 9.04 5.27 2.52
C LEU A 108 8.89 6.00 3.87
N PRO A 109 7.84 6.81 4.03
CA PRO A 109 7.57 7.47 5.31
C PRO A 109 7.48 6.44 6.44
N TRP A 110 8.14 6.72 7.57
CA TRP A 110 8.18 5.84 8.75
C TRP A 110 8.66 4.42 8.44
N SER A 111 9.59 4.26 7.50
CA SER A 111 10.06 2.95 7.04
C SER A 111 8.90 2.06 6.53
N GLY A 112 8.00 2.64 5.75
CA GLY A 112 6.78 1.96 5.31
C GLY A 112 5.68 1.90 6.37
N GLY A 113 5.79 2.67 7.47
CA GLY A 113 4.83 2.71 8.58
C GLY A 113 5.27 1.90 9.80
N ILE A 114 6.18 0.93 9.65
CA ILE A 114 6.61 0.05 10.76
C ILE A 114 7.42 0.81 11.84
N GLY A 115 8.13 1.87 11.44
CA GLY A 115 8.93 2.69 12.33
C GLY A 115 8.11 3.71 13.14
N SER A 116 6.80 3.79 12.92
CA SER A 116 5.97 4.74 13.64
C SER A 116 5.70 4.28 15.08
N PRO A 117 5.81 5.16 16.09
CA PRO A 117 5.49 4.82 17.48
C PRO A 117 3.97 4.69 17.72
N VAL A 118 3.14 5.17 16.78
CA VAL A 118 1.67 5.15 16.82
C VAL A 118 1.11 4.69 15.49
N MET A 119 -0.10 4.12 15.46
CA MET A 119 -0.70 3.62 14.22
C MET A 119 -2.20 4.02 14.11
N PRO A 120 -2.65 4.73 13.05
CA PRO A 120 -1.84 5.25 11.95
C PRO A 120 -0.77 6.25 12.43
N PRO A 121 0.34 6.40 11.69
CA PRO A 121 1.35 7.42 12.00
C PRO A 121 0.74 8.82 11.92
N GLU A 122 1.19 9.67 12.82
CA GLU A 122 0.99 11.12 12.71
C GLU A 122 2.16 11.69 11.88
N ASP A 123 1.89 12.67 11.02
CA ASP A 123 2.97 13.38 10.34
C ASP A 123 3.83 14.11 11.40
N ALA A 124 5.10 13.75 11.52
CA ALA A 124 6.07 14.37 12.43
C ALA A 124 6.62 15.69 11.90
#